data_AF-A0A9N7P2R7-F1
#
_entry.id   AF-A0A9N7P2R7-F1
#
_cell.length_a   1.000
_cell.length_b   1.000
_cell.length_c   1.000
_cell.angle_alpha   90.00
_cell.angle_beta   90.00
_cell.angle_gamma   90.00
#
_symmetry.space_group_name_H-M   'P 1'
#
loop_
_entity.id
_entity.type
_entity.pdbx_description
1 polymer ?
#
loop_
_entity_poly.entity_id
_entity_poly.type
_entity_poly.pdbx_seq_one_letter_code
_entity_poly.pdbx_strand_id
1 'polypeptide(L)'
;MANSKYEYVKSFEVEDEIMPPNVIVVRVDGRDFHRFSEVHEFEKPYDKEALDLMSMCAKAILEQFPDIMFSYGFRDEYSFIFKKATKFYQRRASKIHSLIVSFFTSMYVTKWKKFFPQKDLRLAPSFQSHIIDCASVEVLQAYLLWRQLECHLNNQYDTCFWQLIKNGGKREKEAEEMLKGSQKQVINELLYQYFNINYTKDIPEIFRQGTCVLKIEVEDIVKYKDDGDPVKRHKRKVITAHSKNIASRSFWNGHLCLLKELGEFVKDLNKIESDYVRSFQYKSKLMPFTWIVIRIDGCHFHRFSEVHEFEKPNDAQAINLMNSCATGVLEEFKDIIFAYGVSDEYSFVLKKESQLYGRRASDIVSAVVSFFSSVYTMKWNEFFPHKELKYPPYFDGRAVCYPSHEILRDYLSWRQVDCHINNQYNTCFWMLVKSGKSKSEALNFLKGTQTQEKNELLDQLSGISNYYQTSRPMFRHGSSFCAEVPKITHAMYIRWLRKISQHANLSLLEKYRVREEELCFKQKWVEKWHFSHGECCLGRVLRFDLRECCFPSHARHARVDGYGKVGGQGETGGGPYEK
;
A
#
# COMPACT_ATOMS: atom_id res chain seq x y z
N MET A 1 1.36 -11.93 -23.98
CA MET A 1 0.35 -12.07 -22.92
C MET A 1 -0.68 -13.07 -23.41
N ALA A 2 -1.18 -13.93 -22.53
CA ALA A 2 -2.24 -14.85 -22.90
C ALA A 2 -3.54 -14.07 -23.10
N ASN A 3 -4.08 -14.10 -24.31
CA ASN A 3 -5.43 -13.60 -24.62
C ASN A 3 -6.46 -14.52 -23.94
N SER A 4 -6.54 -14.48 -22.62
CA SER A 4 -7.51 -15.24 -21.85
C SER A 4 -8.88 -14.59 -21.98
N LYS A 5 -9.95 -15.37 -21.92
CA LYS A 5 -11.33 -14.85 -21.89
C LYS A 5 -11.58 -13.86 -20.73
N TYR A 6 -10.71 -13.86 -19.71
CA TYR A 6 -10.81 -13.00 -18.54
C TYR A 6 -10.06 -11.66 -18.68
N GLU A 7 -9.35 -11.41 -19.78
CA GLU A 7 -8.51 -10.21 -19.92
C GLU A 7 -9.30 -8.89 -19.82
N TYR A 8 -10.60 -8.92 -20.11
CA TYR A 8 -11.49 -7.76 -19.99
C TYR A 8 -11.50 -7.14 -18.58
N VAL A 9 -11.18 -7.90 -17.52
CA VAL A 9 -11.14 -7.37 -16.14
C VAL A 9 -10.13 -6.24 -15.96
N LYS A 10 -9.11 -6.16 -16.82
CA LYS A 10 -8.15 -5.04 -16.83
C LYS A 10 -8.80 -3.71 -17.19
N SER A 11 -9.92 -3.71 -17.91
CA SER A 11 -10.62 -2.48 -18.29
C SER A 11 -11.31 -1.77 -17.11
N PHE A 12 -11.35 -2.40 -15.92
CA PHE A 12 -11.84 -1.79 -14.69
C PHE A 12 -10.76 -0.96 -13.97
N GLU A 13 -9.50 -1.05 -14.42
CA GLU A 13 -8.44 -0.18 -13.90
C GLU A 13 -8.73 1.28 -14.31
N VAL A 14 -8.62 2.19 -13.34
CA VAL A 14 -8.92 3.61 -13.55
C VAL A 14 -7.64 4.35 -13.88
N GLU A 15 -7.67 5.19 -14.91
CA GLU A 15 -6.61 6.15 -15.18
C GLU A 15 -6.64 7.28 -14.15
N ASP A 16 -5.51 7.55 -13.53
CA ASP A 16 -5.37 8.52 -12.44
C ASP A 16 -4.18 9.46 -12.66
N GLU A 17 -3.98 9.87 -13.90
CA GLU A 17 -2.95 10.84 -14.27
C GLU A 17 -3.21 12.22 -13.64
N ILE A 18 -2.19 12.76 -12.97
CA ILE A 18 -2.22 14.12 -12.44
C ILE A 18 -1.92 15.11 -13.56
N MET A 19 -2.89 15.96 -13.88
CA MET A 19 -2.80 16.91 -15.00
C MET A 19 -1.59 17.86 -14.88
N PRO A 20 -0.80 18.05 -15.95
CA PRO A 20 0.11 19.19 -16.08
C PRO A 20 -0.68 20.51 -16.14
N PRO A 21 -0.16 21.65 -15.64
CA PRO A 21 1.19 21.86 -15.10
C PRO A 21 1.27 21.75 -13.57
N ASN A 22 0.34 21.03 -12.92
CA ASN A 22 0.26 20.96 -11.46
C ASN A 22 1.55 20.38 -10.86
N VAL A 23 2.04 21.02 -9.79
CA VAL A 23 3.14 20.51 -8.98
C VAL A 23 2.59 19.40 -8.08
N ILE A 24 3.23 18.24 -8.11
CA ILE A 24 2.82 17.07 -7.32
C ILE A 24 3.50 17.16 -5.96
N VAL A 25 2.71 17.19 -4.90
CA VAL A 25 3.19 17.02 -3.52
C VAL A 25 2.64 15.73 -2.95
N VAL A 26 3.54 14.85 -2.52
CA VAL A 26 3.17 13.60 -1.83
C VAL A 26 3.38 13.79 -0.34
N ARG A 27 2.31 13.80 0.44
CA ARG A 27 2.38 13.78 1.90
C ARG A 27 2.37 12.34 2.39
N VAL A 28 3.26 12.01 3.30
CA VAL A 28 3.34 10.75 4.06
C VAL A 28 3.09 11.07 5.52
N ASP A 29 2.27 10.26 6.19
CA ASP A 29 1.71 10.52 7.51
C ASP A 29 1.66 9.22 8.33
N GLY A 30 2.10 9.24 9.59
CA GLY A 30 2.16 8.06 10.45
C GLY A 30 0.78 7.50 10.79
N ARG A 31 0.52 6.24 10.42
CA ARG A 31 -0.74 5.57 10.79
C ARG A 31 -0.66 5.08 12.24
N ASP A 32 -1.61 5.51 13.06
CA ASP A 32 -1.72 5.12 14.49
C ASP A 32 -0.40 5.37 15.26
N PHE A 33 0.32 6.44 14.89
CA PHE A 33 1.67 6.71 15.40
C PHE A 33 1.71 7.08 16.88
N HIS A 34 0.56 7.47 17.46
CA HIS A 34 0.39 7.57 18.91
C HIS A 34 0.73 6.24 19.59
N ARG A 35 0.02 5.16 19.20
CA ARG A 35 0.26 3.80 19.69
C ARG A 35 1.68 3.33 19.36
N PHE A 36 2.18 3.64 18.15
CA PHE A 36 3.55 3.32 17.78
C PHE A 36 4.56 3.96 18.75
N SER A 37 4.39 5.24 19.09
CA SER A 37 5.27 5.99 19.99
C SER A 37 5.21 5.49 21.44
N GLU A 38 4.04 5.07 21.92
CA GLU A 38 3.87 4.48 23.25
C GLU A 38 4.54 3.11 23.34
N VAL A 39 4.28 2.24 22.36
CA VAL A 39 4.86 0.89 22.29
C VAL A 39 6.38 0.93 22.15
N HIS A 40 6.98 2.01 21.67
CA HIS A 40 8.45 2.15 21.59
C HIS A 40 9.01 3.17 22.57
N GLU A 41 8.20 3.64 23.52
CA GLU A 41 8.62 4.51 24.63
C GLU A 41 9.40 5.73 24.12
N PHE A 42 8.82 6.43 23.14
CA PHE A 42 9.40 7.66 22.61
C PHE A 42 9.33 8.78 23.64
N GLU A 43 10.39 9.60 23.67
CA GLU A 43 10.40 10.79 24.51
C GLU A 43 9.26 11.75 24.16
N LYS A 44 8.75 12.44 25.18
CA LYS A 44 7.66 13.40 25.08
C LYS A 44 8.13 14.77 25.56
N PRO A 45 7.78 15.88 24.88
CA PRO A 45 6.88 15.97 23.73
C PRO A 45 7.44 15.42 22.41
N TYR A 46 8.77 15.38 22.26
CA TYR A 46 9.44 14.94 21.04
C TYR A 46 10.63 14.06 21.36
N ASP A 47 10.83 13.06 20.49
CA ASP A 47 11.99 12.17 20.49
C ASP A 47 12.89 12.56 19.32
N LYS A 48 14.09 13.05 19.63
CA LYS A 48 15.02 13.55 18.61
C LYS A 48 15.47 12.44 17.67
N GLU A 49 15.69 11.24 18.19
CA GLU A 49 16.17 10.10 17.40
C GLU A 49 15.09 9.62 16.43
N ALA A 50 13.82 9.66 16.84
CA ALA A 50 12.68 9.38 15.96
C ALA A 50 12.58 10.40 14.81
N LEU A 51 12.75 11.70 15.10
CA LEU A 51 12.75 12.74 14.06
C LEU A 51 13.96 12.64 13.13
N ASP A 52 15.13 12.31 13.66
CA ASP A 52 16.33 12.10 12.86
C ASP A 52 16.18 10.87 11.95
N LEU A 53 15.53 9.79 12.41
CA LEU A 53 15.16 8.63 11.59
C LEU A 53 14.21 9.01 10.45
N MET A 54 13.14 9.76 10.74
CA MET A 54 12.22 10.27 9.70
C MET A 54 12.97 11.13 8.68
N SER A 55 13.89 11.99 9.13
CA SER A 55 14.71 12.86 8.27
C SER A 55 15.72 12.08 7.43
N MET A 56 16.29 10.99 7.96
CA MET A 56 17.13 10.07 7.21
C MET A 56 16.34 9.37 6.09
N CYS A 57 15.09 8.96 6.37
CA CYS A 57 14.21 8.37 5.36
C CYS A 57 13.88 9.38 4.25
N ALA A 58 13.58 10.62 4.61
CA ALA A 58 13.33 11.68 3.63
C ALA A 58 14.55 11.99 2.76
N LYS A 59 15.76 11.99 3.35
CA LYS A 59 17.01 12.12 2.60
C LYS A 59 17.18 10.99 1.59
N ALA A 60 16.96 9.74 2.01
CA ALA A 60 17.03 8.59 1.11
C ALA A 60 16.00 8.67 -0.03
N ILE A 61 14.80 9.20 0.21
CA ILE A 61 13.81 9.46 -0.85
C ILE A 61 14.36 10.45 -1.88
N LEU A 62 14.95 11.57 -1.46
CA LEU A 62 15.51 12.56 -2.39
C LEU A 62 16.69 12.01 -3.20
N GLU A 63 17.47 11.10 -2.61
CA GLU A 63 18.57 10.39 -3.27
C GLU A 63 18.06 9.34 -4.28
N GLN A 64 17.03 8.57 -3.90
CA GLN A 64 16.44 7.52 -4.72
C GLN A 64 15.59 8.04 -5.88
N PHE A 65 14.90 9.16 -5.68
CA PHE A 65 13.95 9.74 -6.64
C PHE A 65 14.45 11.12 -7.13
N PRO A 66 15.13 11.18 -8.30
CA PRO A 66 15.75 12.40 -8.80
C PRO A 66 14.79 13.57 -9.01
N ASP A 67 13.52 13.27 -9.31
CA ASP A 67 12.48 14.27 -9.59
C ASP A 67 11.94 14.96 -8.33
N ILE A 68 12.22 14.47 -7.13
CA ILE A 68 11.83 15.11 -5.87
C ILE A 68 12.88 16.16 -5.50
N MET A 69 12.49 17.43 -5.45
CA MET A 69 13.43 18.55 -5.30
C MET A 69 13.56 19.04 -3.86
N PHE A 70 12.48 18.93 -3.11
CA PHE A 70 12.37 19.45 -1.75
C PHE A 70 11.46 18.53 -0.92
N SER A 71 11.74 18.45 0.36
CA SER A 71 10.83 17.85 1.33
C SER A 71 10.83 18.61 2.65
N TYR A 72 9.71 18.52 3.34
CA TYR A 72 9.52 19.11 4.66
C TYR A 72 8.77 18.14 5.56
N GLY A 73 9.23 17.96 6.79
CA GLY A 73 8.58 17.09 7.74
C GLY A 73 8.72 17.56 9.18
N PHE A 74 7.77 17.14 10.00
CA PHE A 74 7.73 17.33 11.44
C PHE A 74 6.85 16.24 12.05
N ARG A 75 7.03 15.95 13.34
CA ARG A 75 6.35 14.82 14.00
C ARG A 75 6.50 13.53 13.18
N ASP A 76 5.38 12.93 12.81
CA ASP A 76 5.21 11.69 12.08
C ASP A 76 4.84 11.90 10.60
N GLU A 77 4.99 13.13 10.07
CA GLU A 77 4.70 13.44 8.67
C GLU A 77 5.90 13.99 7.87
N TYR A 78 5.88 13.73 6.56
CA TYR A 78 6.79 14.30 5.57
C TYR A 78 6.06 14.61 4.26
N SER A 79 6.39 15.73 3.64
CA SER A 79 5.88 16.15 2.33
C SER A 79 7.02 16.14 1.32
N PHE A 80 6.80 15.54 0.14
CA PHE A 80 7.77 15.43 -0.93
C PHE A 80 7.29 16.14 -2.18
N ILE A 81 8.07 17.09 -2.68
CA ILE A 81 7.68 17.98 -3.79
C ILE A 81 8.43 17.57 -5.05
N PHE A 82 7.69 17.18 -6.08
CA PHE A 82 8.24 16.85 -7.38
C PHE A 82 8.46 18.10 -8.22
N LYS A 83 9.52 18.11 -9.04
CA LYS A 83 9.75 19.15 -10.05
C LYS A 83 8.54 19.30 -10.97
N LYS A 84 8.25 20.53 -11.40
CA LYS A 84 7.04 20.86 -12.18
C LYS A 84 6.93 20.04 -13.47
N ALA A 85 8.07 19.81 -14.14
CA ALA A 85 8.16 19.08 -15.41
C ALA A 85 8.21 17.53 -15.28
N THR A 86 7.96 16.97 -14.09
CA THR A 86 8.07 15.52 -13.90
C THR A 86 7.11 14.74 -14.83
N LYS A 87 7.65 13.64 -15.39
CA LYS A 87 6.90 12.61 -16.13
C LYS A 87 6.97 11.25 -15.41
N PHE A 88 7.37 11.27 -14.13
CA PHE A 88 7.60 10.08 -13.33
C PHE A 88 6.35 9.18 -13.35
N TYR A 89 6.51 7.94 -13.84
CA TYR A 89 5.42 6.97 -14.06
C TYR A 89 4.18 7.52 -14.78
N GLN A 90 4.37 8.39 -15.77
CA GLN A 90 3.27 9.05 -16.50
C GLN A 90 2.32 9.81 -15.56
N ARG A 91 2.86 10.32 -14.44
CA ARG A 91 2.12 11.13 -13.46
C ARG A 91 0.91 10.40 -12.84
N ARG A 92 0.88 9.07 -12.88
CA ARG A 92 -0.18 8.25 -12.26
C ARG A 92 -0.14 8.37 -10.74
N ALA A 93 -1.20 8.91 -10.17
CA ALA A 93 -1.32 9.19 -8.75
C ALA A 93 -1.02 7.95 -7.89
N SER A 94 -1.76 6.86 -8.11
CA SER A 94 -1.63 5.58 -7.40
C SER A 94 -0.19 5.09 -7.35
N LYS A 95 0.49 5.11 -8.50
CA LYS A 95 1.89 4.67 -8.61
C LYS A 95 2.82 5.59 -7.82
N ILE A 96 2.66 6.90 -7.95
CA ILE A 96 3.53 7.88 -7.30
C ILE A 96 3.43 7.76 -5.77
N HIS A 97 2.23 7.90 -5.19
CA HIS A 97 2.13 7.96 -3.73
C HIS A 97 2.45 6.61 -3.07
N SER A 98 2.09 5.49 -3.70
CA SER A 98 2.36 4.15 -3.16
C SER A 98 3.85 3.82 -3.16
N LEU A 99 4.60 4.18 -4.20
CA LEU A 99 6.05 3.99 -4.24
C LEU A 99 6.78 4.81 -3.17
N ILE A 100 6.41 6.08 -3.02
CA ILE A 100 7.04 6.98 -2.04
C ILE A 100 6.79 6.49 -0.62
N VAL A 101 5.54 6.15 -0.27
CA VAL A 101 5.23 5.65 1.08
C VAL A 101 5.86 4.28 1.34
N SER A 102 5.85 3.38 0.36
CA SER A 102 6.48 2.06 0.50
C SER A 102 7.97 2.15 0.76
N PHE A 103 8.69 2.93 -0.06
CA PHE A 103 10.13 3.12 0.11
C PHE A 103 10.46 3.81 1.43
N PHE A 104 9.69 4.84 1.81
CA PHE A 104 9.84 5.52 3.09
C PHE A 104 9.73 4.54 4.25
N THR A 105 8.71 3.68 4.23
CA THR A 105 8.45 2.70 5.29
C THR A 105 9.52 1.63 5.37
N SER A 106 9.95 1.06 4.24
CA SER A 106 11.05 0.09 4.25
C SER A 106 12.35 0.72 4.76
N MET A 107 12.65 1.95 4.34
CA MET A 107 13.80 2.70 4.85
C MET A 107 13.72 2.93 6.36
N TYR A 108 12.54 3.25 6.89
CA TYR A 108 12.31 3.45 8.32
C TYR A 108 12.65 2.18 9.11
N VAL A 109 12.16 1.02 8.64
CA VAL A 109 12.47 -0.28 9.25
C VAL A 109 13.95 -0.61 9.12
N THR A 110 14.54 -0.48 7.93
CA THR A 110 15.96 -0.81 7.69
C THR A 110 16.90 0.05 8.55
N LYS A 111 16.56 1.31 8.79
CA LYS A 111 17.39 2.23 9.59
C LYS A 111 17.06 2.23 11.07
N TRP A 112 16.00 1.56 11.52
CA TRP A 112 15.58 1.54 12.92
C TRP A 112 16.73 1.26 13.90
N LYS A 113 17.45 0.14 13.72
CA LYS A 113 18.54 -0.27 14.61
C LYS A 113 19.73 0.69 14.65
N LYS A 114 19.89 1.55 13.63
CA LYS A 114 20.92 2.59 13.62
C LYS A 114 20.59 3.71 14.62
N PHE A 115 19.32 4.05 14.78
CA PHE A 115 18.86 5.12 15.68
C PHE A 115 18.45 4.59 17.05
N PHE A 116 17.93 3.36 17.11
CA PHE A 116 17.54 2.71 18.35
C PHE A 116 18.22 1.34 18.50
N PRO A 117 19.53 1.28 18.82
CA PRO A 117 20.26 0.02 18.96
C PRO A 117 19.66 -0.92 20.00
N GLN A 118 19.18 -0.33 21.11
CA GLN A 118 18.64 -1.05 22.27
C GLN A 118 17.12 -1.27 22.23
N LYS A 119 16.40 -0.68 21.27
CA LYS A 119 14.95 -0.89 21.13
C LYS A 119 14.68 -1.86 20.00
N ASP A 120 13.92 -2.91 20.27
CA ASP A 120 13.37 -3.77 19.22
C ASP A 120 12.17 -3.09 18.56
N LEU A 121 12.04 -3.28 17.25
CA LEU A 121 10.88 -2.81 16.51
C LEU A 121 9.73 -3.80 16.74
N ARG A 122 8.92 -3.52 17.77
CA ARG A 122 7.86 -4.42 18.26
C ARG A 122 6.59 -4.36 17.42
N LEU A 123 6.30 -3.19 16.85
CA LEU A 123 5.14 -2.97 15.96
C LEU A 123 5.64 -2.59 14.57
N ALA A 124 5.06 -3.19 13.54
CA ALA A 124 5.34 -2.78 12.17
C ALA A 124 4.85 -1.35 11.92
N PRO A 125 5.73 -0.39 11.53
CA PRO A 125 5.30 0.95 11.21
C PRO A 125 4.42 0.91 9.95
N SER A 126 3.41 1.76 9.94
CA SER A 126 2.52 1.94 8.80
C SER A 126 2.31 3.44 8.60
N PHE A 127 2.27 3.84 7.34
CA PHE A 127 2.10 5.23 6.94
C PHE A 127 1.00 5.31 5.89
N GLN A 128 0.25 6.41 5.92
CA GLN A 128 -0.69 6.79 4.89
C GLN A 128 -0.06 7.83 3.98
N SER A 129 -0.55 7.93 2.75
CA SER A 129 -0.08 8.92 1.81
C SER A 129 -1.19 9.54 0.99
N HIS A 130 -1.04 10.84 0.73
CA HIS A 130 -1.97 11.67 0.00
C HIS A 130 -1.23 12.49 -1.05
N ILE A 131 -1.93 12.79 -2.14
CA ILE A 131 -1.45 13.70 -3.17
C ILE A 131 -2.14 15.05 -3.00
N ILE A 132 -1.34 16.10 -3.09
CA ILE A 132 -1.80 17.48 -3.16
C ILE A 132 -1.37 18.02 -4.52
N ASP A 133 -2.37 18.42 -5.31
CA ASP A 133 -2.18 18.93 -6.66
C ASP A 133 -2.05 20.46 -6.60
N CYS A 134 -0.83 20.96 -6.49
CA CYS A 134 -0.60 22.40 -6.43
C CYS A 134 -0.69 22.99 -7.85
N ALA A 135 -1.84 23.59 -8.16
CA ALA A 135 -2.11 24.20 -9.47
C ALA A 135 -1.16 25.35 -9.83
N SER A 136 -0.57 26.00 -8.83
CA SER A 136 0.42 27.06 -9.01
C SER A 136 1.49 27.06 -7.91
N VAL A 137 2.50 27.89 -8.09
CA VAL A 137 3.59 28.04 -7.13
C VAL A 137 3.09 28.73 -5.84
N GLU A 138 2.07 29.58 -5.94
CA GLU A 138 1.40 30.20 -4.80
C GLU A 138 0.66 29.16 -3.93
N VAL A 139 0.02 28.16 -4.55
CA VAL A 139 -0.61 27.05 -3.83
C VAL A 139 0.44 26.22 -3.09
N LEU A 140 1.60 25.99 -3.74
CA LEU A 140 2.74 25.30 -3.11
C LEU A 140 3.29 26.09 -1.92
N GLN A 141 3.45 27.40 -2.07
CA GLN A 141 3.90 28.29 -1.00
C GLN A 141 2.92 28.28 0.18
N ALA A 142 1.61 28.37 -0.10
CA ALA A 142 0.57 28.30 0.92
C ALA A 142 0.55 26.95 1.63
N TYR A 143 0.76 25.84 0.89
CA TYR A 143 0.89 24.52 1.48
C TYR A 143 2.06 24.43 2.46
N LEU A 144 3.24 24.91 2.06
CA LEU A 144 4.44 24.87 2.90
C LEU A 144 4.31 25.70 4.17
N LEU A 145 3.79 26.92 4.03
CA LEU A 145 3.55 27.78 5.19
C LEU A 145 2.46 27.19 6.10
N TRP A 146 1.42 26.54 5.56
CA TRP A 146 0.44 25.82 6.37
C TRP A 146 1.09 24.69 7.18
N ARG A 147 1.94 23.86 6.55
CA ARG A 147 2.62 22.77 7.27
C ARG A 147 3.57 23.28 8.34
N GLN A 148 4.33 24.34 8.06
CA GLN A 148 5.23 24.90 9.05
C GLN A 148 4.51 25.62 10.19
N LEU A 149 3.38 26.28 9.92
CA LEU A 149 2.55 26.86 10.97
C LEU A 149 2.02 25.78 11.92
N GLU A 150 1.60 24.64 11.39
CA GLU A 150 1.11 23.52 12.19
C GLU A 150 2.22 22.84 12.99
N CYS A 151 3.43 22.73 12.45
CA CYS A 151 4.60 22.32 13.22
C CYS A 151 4.78 23.22 14.46
N HIS A 152 4.75 24.54 14.25
CA HIS A 152 4.95 25.50 15.32
C HIS A 152 3.85 25.44 16.39
N LEU A 153 2.58 25.45 15.97
CA LEU A 153 1.43 25.44 16.87
C LEU A 153 1.37 24.14 17.68
N ASN A 154 1.54 22.99 17.02
CA ASN A 154 1.54 21.69 17.69
C ASN A 154 2.71 21.57 18.67
N ASN A 155 3.93 21.97 18.27
CA ASN A 155 5.09 21.91 19.18
C ASN A 155 4.91 22.82 20.41
N GLN A 156 4.35 24.03 20.26
CA GLN A 156 4.04 24.90 21.40
C GLN A 156 3.04 24.24 22.36
N TYR A 157 1.94 23.72 21.80
CA TYR A 157 0.92 23.03 22.58
C TYR A 157 1.50 21.80 23.29
N ASP A 158 2.14 20.89 22.55
CA ASP A 158 2.69 19.64 23.06
C ASP A 158 3.74 19.90 24.16
N THR A 159 4.61 20.91 23.96
CA THR A 159 5.60 21.29 24.96
C THR A 159 4.93 21.73 26.26
N CYS A 160 3.95 22.63 26.19
CA CYS A 160 3.25 23.09 27.39
C CYS A 160 2.45 21.95 28.05
N PHE A 161 1.80 21.12 27.25
CA PHE A 161 1.02 19.96 27.70
C PHE A 161 1.88 18.98 28.50
N TRP A 162 3.02 18.58 27.95
CA TRP A 162 3.91 17.64 28.63
C TRP A 162 4.65 18.26 29.81
N GLN A 163 4.90 19.58 29.82
CA GLN A 163 5.44 20.28 30.99
C GLN A 163 4.44 20.32 32.14
N LEU A 164 3.16 20.57 31.86
CA LEU A 164 2.08 20.50 32.85
C LEU A 164 1.99 19.11 33.48
N ILE A 165 2.17 18.05 32.70
CA ILE A 165 2.15 16.67 33.22
C ILE A 165 3.41 16.36 34.02
N LYS A 166 4.59 16.52 33.42
CA LYS A 166 5.86 16.07 34.00
C LYS A 166 6.30 16.92 35.19
N ASN A 167 6.16 18.23 35.08
CA ASN A 167 6.67 19.19 36.06
C ASN A 167 5.54 19.88 36.84
N GLY A 168 4.35 20.00 36.26
CA GLY A 168 3.18 20.59 36.92
C GLY A 168 2.33 19.59 37.73
N GLY A 169 2.64 18.29 37.67
CA GLY A 169 1.89 17.23 38.37
C GLY A 169 0.45 17.05 37.90
N LYS A 170 0.10 17.58 36.71
CA LYS A 170 -1.26 17.52 36.16
C LYS A 170 -1.55 16.16 35.55
N ARG A 171 -2.79 15.71 35.66
CA ARG A 171 -3.27 14.56 34.88
C ARG A 171 -3.53 14.99 33.44
N GLU A 172 -3.48 14.05 32.49
CA GLU A 172 -3.68 14.35 31.06
C GLU A 172 -4.95 15.17 30.79
N LYS A 173 -6.11 14.71 31.28
CA LYS A 173 -7.39 15.44 31.11
C LYS A 173 -7.37 16.86 31.68
N GLU A 174 -6.69 17.05 32.80
CA GLU A 174 -6.58 18.37 33.43
C GLU A 174 -5.70 19.29 32.59
N ALA A 175 -4.57 18.80 32.08
CA ALA A 175 -3.72 19.55 31.16
C ALA A 175 -4.43 19.87 29.84
N GLU A 176 -5.22 18.93 29.29
CA GLU A 176 -6.04 19.17 28.10
C GLU A 176 -7.06 20.29 28.34
N GLU A 177 -7.78 20.24 29.46
CA GLU A 177 -8.79 21.26 29.81
C GLU A 177 -8.16 22.63 30.02
N MET A 178 -6.98 22.71 30.65
CA MET A 178 -6.24 23.96 30.84
C MET A 178 -5.80 24.61 29.54
N LEU A 179 -5.41 23.81 28.54
CA LEU A 179 -4.92 24.32 27.25
C LEU A 179 -6.03 24.45 26.20
N LYS A 180 -7.25 24.03 26.52
CA LYS A 180 -8.36 23.98 25.56
C LYS A 180 -8.76 25.38 25.11
N GLY A 181 -8.63 25.65 23.81
CA GLY A 181 -8.98 26.94 23.22
C GLY A 181 -8.01 28.08 23.55
N SER A 182 -6.89 27.79 24.23
CA SER A 182 -5.88 28.79 24.54
C SER A 182 -5.22 29.32 23.28
N GLN A 183 -5.03 30.64 23.21
CA GLN A 183 -4.27 31.26 22.13
C GLN A 183 -2.77 31.02 22.31
N LYS A 184 -2.01 31.11 21.21
CA LYS A 184 -0.55 30.96 21.20
C LYS A 184 0.16 31.82 22.24
N GLN A 185 -0.27 33.06 22.44
CA GLN A 185 0.32 33.98 23.41
C GLN A 185 0.19 33.44 24.83
N VAL A 186 -1.01 32.94 25.18
CA VAL A 186 -1.31 32.37 26.50
C VAL A 186 -0.45 31.12 26.75
N ILE A 187 -0.31 30.23 25.77
CA ILE A 187 0.54 29.04 25.91
C ILE A 187 2.01 29.43 26.13
N ASN A 188 2.49 30.46 25.43
CA ASN A 188 3.85 30.95 25.59
C ASN A 188 4.09 31.61 26.96
N GLU A 189 3.09 32.34 27.47
CA GLU A 189 3.11 32.90 28.84
C GLU A 189 3.11 31.80 29.89
N LEU A 190 2.32 30.73 29.71
CA LEU A 190 2.31 29.57 30.61
C LEU A 190 3.69 28.91 30.67
N LEU A 191 4.31 28.66 29.51
CA LEU A 191 5.66 28.10 29.44
C LEU A 191 6.68 28.96 30.19
N TYR A 192 6.62 30.28 30.01
CA TYR A 192 7.56 31.20 30.63
C TYR A 192 7.32 31.38 32.13
N GLN A 193 6.08 31.64 32.56
CA GLN A 193 5.77 31.97 33.94
C GLN A 193 5.80 30.76 34.87
N TYR A 194 5.29 29.60 34.44
CA TYR A 194 5.18 28.42 35.29
C TYR A 194 6.39 27.49 35.21
N PHE A 195 7.10 27.49 34.08
CA PHE A 195 8.20 26.56 33.85
C PHE A 195 9.54 27.26 33.56
N ASN A 196 9.57 28.60 33.47
CA ASN A 196 10.75 29.38 33.11
C ASN A 196 11.36 28.94 31.76
N ILE A 197 10.50 28.54 30.81
CA ILE A 197 10.90 28.10 29.47
C ILE A 197 10.59 29.21 28.47
N ASN A 198 11.64 29.76 27.86
CA ASN A 198 11.53 30.61 26.69
C ASN A 198 11.45 29.75 25.42
N TYR A 199 10.25 29.57 24.87
CA TYR A 199 10.02 28.72 23.70
C TYR A 199 10.99 29.01 22.54
N THR A 200 11.29 30.29 22.26
CA THR A 200 12.12 30.65 21.09
C THR A 200 13.61 30.38 21.30
N LYS A 201 14.08 30.44 22.55
CA LYS A 201 15.51 30.26 22.87
C LYS A 201 15.83 28.84 23.31
N ASP A 202 14.96 28.24 24.09
CA ASP A 202 15.27 27.02 24.84
C ASP A 202 14.83 25.75 24.09
N ILE A 203 13.85 25.85 23.19
CA ILE A 203 13.40 24.70 22.40
C ILE A 203 14.24 24.59 21.10
N PRO A 204 14.85 23.43 20.83
CA PRO A 204 15.61 23.20 19.60
C PRO A 204 14.85 23.52 18.31
N GLU A 205 15.57 24.01 17.30
CA GLU A 205 14.98 24.42 16.01
C GLU A 205 14.29 23.27 15.28
N ILE A 206 14.81 22.04 15.39
CA ILE A 206 14.20 20.85 14.80
C ILE A 206 12.76 20.63 15.27
N PHE A 207 12.44 20.93 16.53
CA PHE A 207 11.10 20.78 17.07
C PHE A 207 10.20 21.97 16.71
N ARG A 208 10.76 23.19 16.66
CA ARG A 208 9.99 24.41 16.39
C ARG A 208 9.68 24.67 14.93
N GLN A 209 10.62 24.31 14.06
CA GLN A 209 10.59 24.64 12.64
C GLN A 209 10.37 23.42 11.76
N GLY A 210 10.54 22.21 12.30
CA GLY A 210 10.60 20.99 11.53
C GLY A 210 11.91 20.89 10.77
N THR A 211 11.99 19.91 9.88
CA THR A 211 13.17 19.61 9.08
C THR A 211 12.84 19.77 7.60
N CYS A 212 13.67 20.50 6.87
CA CYS A 212 13.64 20.48 5.41
C CYS A 212 14.82 19.70 4.85
N VAL A 213 14.58 18.95 3.78
CA VAL A 213 15.62 18.26 3.01
C VAL A 213 15.51 18.72 1.57
N LEU A 214 16.58 19.26 1.01
CA LEU A 214 16.57 19.83 -0.34
C LEU A 214 17.82 19.48 -1.13
N LYS A 215 17.69 19.56 -2.45
CA LYS A 215 18.81 19.41 -3.40
C LYS A 215 19.47 20.77 -3.64
N ILE A 216 20.77 20.83 -3.40
CA ILE A 216 21.62 21.98 -3.75
C ILE A 216 22.59 21.60 -4.87
N GLU A 217 22.96 22.57 -5.71
CA GLU A 217 24.07 22.46 -6.65
C GLU A 217 25.36 22.84 -5.91
N VAL A 218 26.33 21.93 -5.90
CA VAL A 218 27.67 22.18 -5.36
C VAL A 218 28.71 21.94 -6.45
N GLU A 219 29.73 22.79 -6.51
CA GLU A 219 30.91 22.52 -7.32
C GLU A 219 31.74 21.41 -6.66
N ASP A 220 32.01 20.34 -7.41
CA ASP A 220 32.83 19.22 -6.96
C ASP A 220 34.02 19.06 -7.91
N ILE A 221 35.22 18.84 -7.37
CA ILE A 221 36.44 18.65 -8.17
C ILE A 221 36.51 17.16 -8.53
N VAL A 222 36.27 16.83 -9.79
CA VAL A 222 36.15 15.43 -10.23
C VAL A 222 37.52 14.82 -10.55
N LYS A 223 38.44 15.63 -11.06
CA LYS A 223 39.82 15.25 -11.35
C LYS A 223 40.68 16.50 -11.47
N TYR A 224 41.98 16.35 -11.29
CA TYR A 224 42.95 17.36 -11.70
C TYR A 224 43.44 17.00 -13.11
N LYS A 225 43.62 18.01 -13.95
CA LYS A 225 44.32 17.86 -15.24
C LYS A 225 45.82 17.64 -14.98
N ASP A 226 46.56 17.22 -16.02
CA ASP A 226 48.00 16.98 -15.94
C ASP A 226 48.82 18.25 -15.63
N ASP A 227 48.23 19.43 -15.84
CA ASP A 227 48.76 20.75 -15.47
C ASP A 227 48.47 21.16 -14.01
N GLY A 228 47.75 20.34 -13.25
CA GLY A 228 47.33 20.61 -11.88
C GLY A 228 46.02 21.37 -11.74
N ASP A 229 45.34 21.73 -12.83
CA ASP A 229 44.07 22.47 -12.75
C ASP A 229 42.88 21.56 -12.37
N PRO A 230 42.03 21.97 -11.41
CA PRO A 230 40.86 21.20 -11.03
C PRO A 230 39.76 21.24 -12.09
N VAL A 231 39.34 20.07 -12.55
CA VAL A 231 38.11 19.90 -13.36
C VAL A 231 36.91 19.87 -12.44
N LYS A 232 36.27 21.03 -12.30
CA LYS A 232 35.05 21.19 -11.52
C LYS A 232 33.82 20.73 -12.31
N ARG A 233 32.93 19.97 -11.67
CA ARG A 233 31.58 19.69 -12.17
C ARG A 233 30.55 20.06 -11.11
N HIS A 234 29.41 20.54 -11.56
CA HIS A 234 28.29 20.80 -10.67
C HIS A 234 27.59 19.47 -10.36
N LYS A 235 27.49 19.13 -9.08
CA LYS A 235 26.80 17.92 -8.61
C LYS A 235 25.63 18.33 -7.71
N ARG A 236 24.51 17.61 -7.82
CA ARG A 236 23.40 17.77 -6.90
C ARG A 236 23.70 17.01 -5.61
N LYS A 237 23.70 17.72 -4.47
CA LYS A 237 23.85 17.15 -3.13
C LYS A 237 22.56 17.35 -2.35
N VAL A 238 22.17 16.33 -1.57
CA VAL A 238 21.02 16.41 -0.67
C VAL A 238 21.50 16.88 0.70
N ILE A 239 20.92 17.97 1.18
CA ILE A 239 21.23 18.55 2.50
C ILE A 239 19.98 18.65 3.35
N THR A 240 20.19 18.69 4.66
CA THR A 240 19.17 18.98 5.67
C THR A 240 19.34 20.41 6.16
N ALA A 241 18.25 21.14 6.36
CA ALA A 241 18.27 22.48 6.93
C ALA A 241 17.06 22.71 7.84
N HIS A 242 17.18 23.73 8.70
CA HIS A 242 16.10 24.26 9.52
C HIS A 242 15.98 25.76 9.22
N SER A 243 14.76 26.25 9.00
CA SER A 243 14.52 27.65 8.66
C SER A 243 13.27 28.14 9.36
N LYS A 244 13.30 29.38 9.84
CA LYS A 244 12.16 30.04 10.50
C LYS A 244 10.95 30.21 9.57
N ASN A 245 11.18 30.29 8.26
CA ASN A 245 10.12 30.39 7.27
C ASN A 245 10.56 29.77 5.94
N ILE A 246 10.21 28.50 5.71
CA ILE A 246 10.51 27.77 4.47
C ILE A 246 9.68 28.26 3.28
N ALA A 247 8.60 28.99 3.53
CA ALA A 247 7.74 29.56 2.51
C ALA A 247 8.07 31.03 2.21
N SER A 248 9.14 31.57 2.81
CA SER A 248 9.61 32.92 2.52
C SER A 248 10.34 32.97 1.18
N ARG A 249 10.29 34.12 0.52
CA ARG A 249 11.05 34.40 -0.70
C ARG A 249 12.54 34.24 -0.48
N SER A 250 13.05 34.75 0.64
CA SER A 250 14.49 34.72 0.95
C SER A 250 15.01 33.30 1.07
N PHE A 251 14.26 32.42 1.73
CA PHE A 251 14.61 31.01 1.81
C PHE A 251 14.46 30.31 0.44
N TRP A 252 13.29 30.41 -0.18
CA TRP A 252 12.98 29.63 -1.38
C TRP A 252 13.82 30.05 -2.59
N ASN A 253 13.85 31.35 -2.89
CA ASN A 253 14.56 31.88 -4.05
C ASN A 253 16.08 31.90 -3.84
N GLY A 254 16.56 31.78 -2.59
CA GLY A 254 17.98 31.60 -2.29
C GLY A 254 18.54 30.24 -2.74
N HIS A 255 17.69 29.25 -3.00
CA HIS A 255 18.08 27.94 -3.48
C HIS A 255 17.83 27.79 -4.98
N LEU A 256 18.89 27.95 -5.79
CA LEU A 256 18.84 27.97 -7.26
C LEU A 256 18.13 26.73 -7.87
N CYS A 257 18.31 25.54 -7.29
CA CYS A 257 17.63 24.32 -7.73
C CYS A 257 16.11 24.41 -7.61
N LEU A 258 15.60 24.99 -6.53
CA LEU A 258 14.16 25.15 -6.30
C LEU A 258 13.60 26.16 -7.29
N LEU A 259 14.28 27.30 -7.44
CA LEU A 259 13.92 28.36 -8.38
C LEU A 259 13.79 27.81 -9.82
N LYS A 260 14.78 27.05 -10.29
CA LYS A 260 14.80 26.49 -11.65
C LYS A 260 13.72 25.43 -11.89
N GLU A 261 13.49 24.55 -10.93
CA GLU A 261 12.70 23.32 -11.13
C GLU A 261 11.23 23.45 -10.65
N LEU A 262 10.95 24.39 -9.75
CA LEU A 262 9.64 24.61 -9.15
C LEU A 262 9.10 26.02 -9.37
N GLY A 263 9.95 27.00 -9.70
CA GLY A 263 9.57 28.40 -9.88
C GLY A 263 9.82 29.27 -8.64
N GLU A 264 9.59 30.57 -8.79
CA GLU A 264 9.89 31.58 -7.76
C GLU A 264 8.69 31.90 -6.86
N PHE A 265 8.98 32.27 -5.61
CA PHE A 265 7.99 32.93 -4.74
C PHE A 265 8.06 34.44 -4.98
N VAL A 266 6.95 35.01 -5.47
CA VAL A 266 6.84 36.43 -5.87
C VAL A 266 6.64 37.35 -4.65
N LYS A 267 5.88 36.91 -3.64
CA LYS A 267 5.59 37.65 -2.41
C LYS A 267 5.65 36.72 -1.21
N ASP A 268 5.87 37.26 -0.01
CA ASP A 268 5.70 36.50 1.23
C ASP A 268 4.22 36.42 1.60
N LEU A 269 3.79 35.26 2.09
CA LEU A 269 2.44 35.05 2.61
C LEU A 269 2.44 35.26 4.13
N ASN A 270 1.52 36.09 4.63
CA ASN A 270 1.38 36.38 6.06
C ASN A 270 0.20 35.68 6.71
N LYS A 271 -0.76 35.21 5.91
CA LYS A 271 -1.96 34.51 6.37
C LYS A 271 -2.37 33.47 5.33
N ILE A 272 -2.88 32.33 5.80
CA ILE A 272 -3.44 31.29 4.95
C ILE A 272 -4.80 30.89 5.50
N GLU A 273 -5.72 30.60 4.59
CA GLU A 273 -6.92 29.84 4.88
C GLU A 273 -6.63 28.36 4.61
N SER A 274 -6.51 27.55 5.66
CA SER A 274 -6.15 26.14 5.53
C SER A 274 -7.16 25.35 4.69
N ASP A 275 -8.42 25.77 4.69
CA ASP A 275 -9.47 25.19 3.85
C ASP A 275 -9.24 25.42 2.36
N TYR A 276 -8.62 26.54 1.97
CA TYR A 276 -8.19 26.78 0.59
C TYR A 276 -7.18 25.73 0.14
N VAL A 277 -6.12 25.49 0.94
CA VAL A 277 -5.11 24.47 0.61
C VAL A 277 -5.70 23.05 0.64
N ARG A 278 -6.58 22.76 1.60
CA ARG A 278 -7.26 21.46 1.70
C ARG A 278 -8.15 21.15 0.50
N SER A 279 -8.63 22.17 -0.21
CA SER A 279 -9.42 21.98 -1.44
C SER A 279 -8.61 21.34 -2.58
N PHE A 280 -7.27 21.47 -2.56
CA PHE A 280 -6.35 20.85 -3.54
C PHE A 280 -5.94 19.42 -3.16
N GLN A 281 -6.44 18.88 -2.05
CA GLN A 281 -6.25 17.47 -1.72
C GLN A 281 -7.18 16.64 -2.58
N TYR A 282 -6.62 15.89 -3.52
CA TYR A 282 -7.39 14.97 -4.34
C TYR A 282 -7.96 13.84 -3.48
N LYS A 283 -9.29 13.72 -3.43
CA LYS A 283 -10.00 12.71 -2.63
C LYS A 283 -10.82 11.80 -3.54
N SER A 284 -10.14 10.95 -4.32
CA SER A 284 -10.84 9.89 -5.07
C SER A 284 -11.47 8.89 -4.11
N LYS A 285 -12.80 8.84 -4.15
CA LYS A 285 -13.58 7.83 -3.44
C LYS A 285 -13.96 6.72 -4.41
N LEU A 286 -13.66 5.49 -3.99
CA LEU A 286 -14.02 4.29 -4.73
C LEU A 286 -15.54 4.08 -4.71
N MET A 287 -16.07 3.57 -5.82
CA MET A 287 -17.51 3.39 -6.02
C MET A 287 -18.14 2.59 -4.87
N PRO A 288 -19.25 3.05 -4.25
CA PRO A 288 -19.94 2.32 -3.19
C PRO A 288 -20.42 0.94 -3.64
N PHE A 289 -20.54 -0.02 -2.69
CA PHE A 289 -21.08 -1.37 -2.91
C PHE A 289 -20.38 -2.18 -4.01
N THR A 290 -19.13 -1.85 -4.33
CA THR A 290 -18.27 -2.65 -5.20
C THR A 290 -17.17 -3.34 -4.38
N TRP A 291 -16.76 -4.53 -4.82
CA TRP A 291 -15.57 -5.19 -4.31
C TRP A 291 -14.35 -4.33 -4.60
N ILE A 292 -13.53 -4.05 -3.60
CA ILE A 292 -12.26 -3.35 -3.81
C ILE A 292 -11.15 -4.39 -3.82
N VAL A 293 -10.36 -4.39 -4.88
CA VAL A 293 -9.11 -5.16 -4.93
C VAL A 293 -7.94 -4.19 -4.86
N ILE A 294 -7.13 -4.34 -3.81
CA ILE A 294 -5.84 -3.67 -3.69
C ILE A 294 -4.78 -4.59 -4.28
N ARG A 295 -4.25 -4.25 -5.45
CA ARG A 295 -3.11 -4.95 -6.05
C ARG A 295 -1.83 -4.28 -5.60
N ILE A 296 -0.88 -5.07 -5.13
CA ILE A 296 0.49 -4.67 -4.76
C ILE A 296 1.47 -5.37 -5.71
N ASP A 297 2.49 -4.64 -6.14
CA ASP A 297 3.46 -5.07 -7.15
C ASP A 297 4.89 -4.66 -6.74
N GLY A 298 5.84 -5.58 -6.86
CA GLY A 298 7.25 -5.38 -6.50
C GLY A 298 7.99 -4.44 -7.44
N CYS A 299 8.47 -3.31 -6.93
CA CYS A 299 9.17 -2.33 -7.77
C CYS A 299 10.59 -2.80 -8.11
N HIS A 300 10.88 -2.96 -9.41
CA HIS A 300 12.17 -3.44 -9.92
C HIS A 300 12.60 -4.79 -9.32
N PHE A 301 11.65 -5.69 -9.05
CA PHE A 301 11.92 -6.92 -8.32
C PHE A 301 12.81 -7.91 -9.09
N HIS A 302 12.88 -7.81 -10.42
CA HIS A 302 13.89 -8.54 -11.20
C HIS A 302 15.31 -8.23 -10.70
N ARG A 303 15.67 -6.95 -10.58
CA ARG A 303 16.97 -6.51 -10.05
C ARG A 303 17.12 -6.89 -8.58
N PHE A 304 16.04 -6.78 -7.79
CA PHE A 304 16.04 -7.18 -6.39
C PHE A 304 16.40 -8.66 -6.22
N SER A 305 15.75 -9.53 -6.99
CA SER A 305 15.99 -10.97 -6.97
C SER A 305 17.39 -11.36 -7.45
N GLU A 306 17.97 -10.60 -8.38
CA GLU A 306 19.33 -10.83 -8.89
C GLU A 306 20.38 -10.40 -7.86
N VAL A 307 20.25 -9.19 -7.31
CA VAL A 307 21.16 -8.65 -6.28
C VAL A 307 21.16 -9.49 -5.01
N HIS A 308 20.01 -10.06 -4.65
CA HIS A 308 19.86 -10.95 -3.50
C HIS A 308 19.96 -12.44 -3.87
N GLU A 309 20.37 -12.79 -5.10
CA GLU A 309 20.67 -14.18 -5.49
C GLU A 309 19.53 -15.16 -5.14
N PHE A 310 18.30 -14.81 -5.54
CA PHE A 310 17.14 -15.69 -5.38
C PHE A 310 17.22 -16.86 -6.35
N GLU A 311 16.82 -18.04 -5.89
CA GLU A 311 16.74 -19.23 -6.73
C GLU A 311 15.82 -19.00 -7.94
N LYS A 312 16.27 -19.50 -9.09
CA LYS A 312 15.52 -19.43 -10.35
C LYS A 312 15.06 -20.83 -10.79
N PRO A 313 13.82 -21.00 -11.29
CA PRO A 313 12.83 -19.95 -11.59
C PRO A 313 12.10 -19.40 -10.37
N ASN A 314 12.00 -20.17 -9.29
CA ASN A 314 11.23 -19.83 -8.09
C ASN A 314 12.07 -20.04 -6.83
N ASP A 315 12.08 -19.03 -5.97
CA ASP A 315 12.69 -19.11 -4.65
C ASP A 315 11.59 -19.30 -3.60
N ALA A 316 11.56 -20.47 -2.96
CA ALA A 316 10.54 -20.81 -1.98
C ALA A 316 10.59 -19.91 -0.74
N GLN A 317 11.78 -19.46 -0.32
CA GLN A 317 11.93 -18.59 0.84
C GLN A 317 11.39 -17.20 0.51
N ALA A 318 11.69 -16.67 -0.68
CA ALA A 318 11.16 -15.39 -1.13
C ALA A 318 9.63 -15.37 -1.22
N ILE A 319 9.03 -16.43 -1.78
CA ILE A 319 7.57 -16.57 -1.88
C ILE A 319 6.96 -16.72 -0.48
N ASN A 320 7.57 -17.50 0.40
CA ASN A 320 7.06 -17.65 1.77
C ASN A 320 7.16 -16.36 2.60
N LEU A 321 8.17 -15.51 2.35
CA LEU A 321 8.23 -14.18 2.93
C LEU A 321 7.05 -13.30 2.45
N MET A 322 6.77 -13.28 1.14
CA MET A 322 5.60 -12.57 0.59
C MET A 322 4.28 -13.10 1.18
N ASN A 323 4.14 -14.43 1.30
CA ASN A 323 3.02 -15.10 1.97
C ASN A 323 2.85 -14.64 3.42
N SER A 324 3.95 -14.58 4.18
CA SER A 324 3.96 -14.15 5.58
C SER A 324 3.58 -12.68 5.74
N CYS A 325 3.87 -11.84 4.74
CA CYS A 325 3.41 -10.45 4.69
C CYS A 325 1.91 -10.35 4.44
N ALA A 326 1.38 -11.17 3.51
CA ALA A 326 -0.05 -11.19 3.21
C ALA A 326 -0.90 -11.66 4.40
N THR A 327 -0.42 -12.64 5.17
CA THR A 327 -1.05 -13.03 6.44
C THR A 327 -1.10 -11.86 7.42
N GLY A 328 0.00 -11.12 7.57
CA GLY A 328 0.03 -9.92 8.41
C GLY A 328 -0.96 -8.85 7.95
N VAL A 329 -1.12 -8.65 6.63
CA VAL A 329 -2.11 -7.71 6.08
C VAL A 329 -3.54 -8.14 6.41
N LEU A 330 -3.88 -9.42 6.30
CA LEU A 330 -5.20 -9.94 6.68
C LEU A 330 -5.46 -9.81 8.19
N GLU A 331 -4.43 -9.97 9.01
CA GLU A 331 -4.51 -9.79 10.46
C GLU A 331 -4.72 -8.32 10.83
N GLU A 332 -4.04 -7.39 10.16
CA GLU A 332 -4.11 -5.96 10.46
C GLU A 332 -5.40 -5.32 9.93
N PHE A 333 -5.77 -5.60 8.68
CA PHE A 333 -6.89 -4.97 8.00
C PHE A 333 -8.10 -5.92 7.92
N LYS A 334 -8.92 -5.93 8.97
CA LYS A 334 -10.10 -6.84 9.11
C LYS A 334 -11.17 -6.70 8.02
N ASP A 335 -11.08 -5.69 7.19
CA ASP A 335 -11.95 -5.50 6.02
C ASP A 335 -11.50 -6.26 4.77
N ILE A 336 -10.24 -6.67 4.73
CA ILE A 336 -9.71 -7.58 3.72
C ILE A 336 -10.13 -9.00 4.11
N ILE A 337 -10.80 -9.70 3.20
CA ILE A 337 -11.35 -11.04 3.45
C ILE A 337 -10.63 -12.15 2.68
N PHE A 338 -9.90 -11.79 1.63
CA PHE A 338 -9.19 -12.72 0.78
C PHE A 338 -7.92 -12.07 0.24
N ALA A 339 -6.85 -12.85 0.13
CA ALA A 339 -5.61 -12.44 -0.51
C ALA A 339 -5.13 -13.53 -1.49
N TYR A 340 -4.67 -13.12 -2.66
CA TYR A 340 -4.08 -14.00 -3.67
C TYR A 340 -2.73 -13.45 -4.11
N GLY A 341 -1.68 -14.26 -4.03
CA GLY A 341 -0.30 -13.87 -4.33
C GLY A 341 0.33 -14.71 -5.43
N VAL A 342 1.15 -14.07 -6.24
CA VAL A 342 1.93 -14.69 -7.33
C VAL A 342 3.24 -13.95 -7.45
N SER A 343 4.38 -14.66 -7.40
CA SER A 343 5.71 -14.05 -7.51
C SER A 343 5.89 -12.92 -6.48
N ASP A 344 6.09 -11.70 -6.96
CA ASP A 344 6.32 -10.45 -6.26
C ASP A 344 5.05 -9.58 -6.16
N GLU A 345 3.88 -10.15 -6.45
CA GLU A 345 2.61 -9.45 -6.45
C GLU A 345 1.56 -10.07 -5.52
N TYR A 346 0.67 -9.23 -5.01
CA TYR A 346 -0.49 -9.64 -4.23
C TYR A 346 -1.76 -8.88 -4.59
N SER A 347 -2.91 -9.54 -4.47
CA SER A 347 -4.24 -8.97 -4.60
C SER A 347 -5.01 -9.17 -3.31
N PHE A 348 -5.41 -8.08 -2.65
CA PHE A 348 -6.18 -8.09 -1.42
C PHE A 348 -7.62 -7.64 -1.69
N VAL A 349 -8.59 -8.50 -1.39
CA VAL A 349 -10.01 -8.28 -1.66
C VAL A 349 -10.71 -7.78 -0.40
N LEU A 350 -11.29 -6.58 -0.47
CA LEU A 350 -12.12 -6.00 0.58
C LEU A 350 -13.60 -6.21 0.28
N LYS A 351 -14.38 -6.35 1.35
CA LYS A 351 -15.86 -6.47 1.33
C LYS A 351 -16.49 -5.32 0.54
N LYS A 352 -17.58 -5.58 -0.19
CA LYS A 352 -18.31 -4.57 -0.97
C LYS A 352 -18.84 -3.41 -0.10
N GLU A 353 -19.21 -3.69 1.16
CA GLU A 353 -19.68 -2.70 2.14
C GLU A 353 -18.57 -1.93 2.85
N SER A 354 -17.29 -2.31 2.66
CA SER A 354 -16.18 -1.75 3.41
C SER A 354 -16.21 -0.22 3.38
N GLN A 355 -16.13 0.36 4.57
CA GLN A 355 -15.99 1.80 4.80
C GLN A 355 -14.58 2.15 5.25
N LEU A 356 -13.61 1.24 5.05
CA LEU A 356 -12.22 1.45 5.43
C LEU A 356 -11.73 2.76 4.83
N TYR A 357 -11.26 3.66 5.69
CA TYR A 357 -10.84 5.03 5.36
C TYR A 357 -11.84 5.83 4.50
N GLY A 358 -13.14 5.59 4.68
CA GLY A 358 -14.19 6.23 3.89
C GLY A 358 -14.07 5.98 2.38
N ARG A 359 -13.55 4.80 2.01
CA ARG A 359 -13.31 4.37 0.62
C ARG A 359 -12.37 5.28 -0.17
N ARG A 360 -11.50 6.04 0.49
CA ARG A 360 -10.47 6.84 -0.18
C ARG A 360 -9.38 5.92 -0.71
N ALA A 361 -9.20 5.91 -2.03
CA ALA A 361 -8.28 4.98 -2.69
C ALA A 361 -6.83 5.16 -2.19
N SER A 362 -6.37 6.41 -2.10
CA SER A 362 -5.04 6.76 -1.61
C SER A 362 -4.74 6.19 -0.23
N ASP A 363 -5.69 6.33 0.70
CA ASP A 363 -5.53 5.96 2.10
C ASP A 363 -5.50 4.45 2.27
N ILE A 364 -6.37 3.72 1.56
CA ILE A 364 -6.40 2.25 1.60
C ILE A 364 -5.11 1.71 0.96
N VAL A 365 -4.78 2.15 -0.26
CA VAL A 365 -3.60 1.67 -0.99
C VAL A 365 -2.33 1.94 -0.20
N SER A 366 -2.14 3.17 0.28
CA SER A 366 -0.93 3.55 1.02
C SER A 366 -0.79 2.79 2.34
N ALA A 367 -1.88 2.63 3.11
CA ALA A 367 -1.83 1.89 4.37
C ALA A 367 -1.45 0.42 4.17
N VAL A 368 -2.08 -0.26 3.19
CA VAL A 368 -1.82 -1.67 2.90
C VAL A 368 -0.41 -1.88 2.34
N VAL A 369 0.00 -1.06 1.35
CA VAL A 369 1.35 -1.13 0.77
C VAL A 369 2.42 -0.81 1.80
N SER A 370 2.25 0.23 2.60
CA SER A 370 3.18 0.61 3.65
C SER A 370 3.34 -0.53 4.66
N PHE A 371 2.24 -1.10 5.14
CA PHE A 371 2.28 -2.20 6.11
C PHE A 371 2.91 -3.46 5.52
N PHE A 372 2.59 -3.80 4.26
CA PHE A 372 3.23 -4.92 3.57
C PHE A 372 4.75 -4.73 3.49
N SER A 373 5.20 -3.51 3.17
CA SER A 373 6.62 -3.15 3.04
C SER A 373 7.37 -3.23 4.37
N SER A 374 6.75 -2.79 5.47
CA SER A 374 7.36 -2.90 6.81
C SER A 374 7.47 -4.36 7.24
N VAL A 375 6.40 -5.15 7.10
CA VAL A 375 6.43 -6.57 7.47
C VAL A 375 7.46 -7.34 6.65
N TYR A 376 7.57 -7.07 5.34
CA TYR A 376 8.58 -7.70 4.49
C TYR A 376 9.99 -7.41 5.00
N THR A 377 10.28 -6.15 5.32
CA THR A 377 11.61 -5.72 5.79
C THR A 377 11.90 -6.28 7.19
N MET A 378 10.91 -6.31 8.09
CA MET A 378 11.06 -6.85 9.45
C MET A 378 11.29 -8.36 9.45
N LYS A 379 10.56 -9.10 8.62
CA LYS A 379 10.63 -10.57 8.55
C LYS A 379 11.78 -11.08 7.69
N TRP A 380 12.55 -10.20 7.03
CA TRP A 380 13.64 -10.62 6.14
C TRP A 380 14.57 -11.66 6.79
N ASN A 381 15.09 -11.39 7.99
CA ASN A 381 16.03 -12.27 8.68
C ASN A 381 15.41 -13.60 9.14
N GLU A 382 14.08 -13.70 9.27
CA GLU A 382 13.38 -14.95 9.58
C GLU A 382 13.43 -15.91 8.39
N PHE A 383 13.32 -15.39 7.17
CA PHE A 383 13.32 -16.17 5.92
C PHE A 383 14.70 -16.26 5.28
N PHE A 384 15.62 -15.34 5.59
CA PHE A 384 16.95 -15.23 5.00
C PHE A 384 18.02 -14.98 6.07
N PRO A 385 18.25 -15.91 7.02
CA PRO A 385 19.13 -15.69 8.18
C PRO A 385 20.60 -15.44 7.83
N HIS A 386 21.04 -15.87 6.63
CA HIS A 386 22.43 -15.77 6.17
C HIS A 386 22.62 -14.80 5.01
N LYS A 387 21.59 -14.03 4.65
CA LYS A 387 21.62 -13.14 3.49
C LYS A 387 21.20 -11.74 3.91
N GLU A 388 22.13 -10.80 3.81
CA GLU A 388 21.87 -9.40 4.17
C GLU A 388 20.91 -8.74 3.17
N LEU A 389 19.98 -7.92 3.68
CA LEU A 389 19.14 -7.05 2.86
C LEU A 389 19.97 -5.87 2.34
N LYS A 390 20.45 -5.95 1.10
CA LYS A 390 21.39 -4.98 0.50
C LYS A 390 20.77 -3.61 0.28
N TYR A 391 19.48 -3.56 -0.06
CA TYR A 391 18.73 -2.31 -0.19
C TYR A 391 17.24 -2.55 0.11
N PRO A 392 16.51 -1.53 0.60
CA PRO A 392 15.11 -1.70 1.00
C PRO A 392 14.22 -2.12 -0.19
N PRO A 393 13.33 -3.11 -0.02
CA PRO A 393 12.32 -3.42 -1.02
C PRO A 393 11.21 -2.37 -0.96
N TYR A 394 10.56 -2.13 -2.07
CA TYR A 394 9.39 -1.25 -2.10
C TYR A 394 8.46 -1.67 -3.23
N PHE A 395 7.20 -1.32 -3.07
CA PHE A 395 6.08 -1.84 -3.84
C PHE A 395 5.20 -0.67 -4.29
N ASP A 396 4.64 -0.78 -5.50
CA ASP A 396 3.51 0.07 -5.87
C ASP A 396 2.20 -0.63 -5.59
N GLY A 397 1.13 0.15 -5.47
CA GLY A 397 -0.20 -0.41 -5.32
C GLY A 397 -1.25 0.41 -6.02
N ARG A 398 -2.38 -0.24 -6.30
CA ARG A 398 -3.57 0.37 -6.89
C ARG A 398 -4.84 -0.28 -6.36
N ALA A 399 -5.93 0.48 -6.39
CA ALA A 399 -7.26 0.00 -6.06
C ALA A 399 -8.11 -0.15 -7.33
N VAL A 400 -8.79 -1.28 -7.46
CA VAL A 400 -9.71 -1.57 -8.58
C VAL A 400 -11.06 -1.95 -8.01
N CYS A 401 -12.14 -1.43 -8.59
CA CYS A 401 -13.50 -1.74 -8.17
C CYS A 401 -14.13 -2.77 -9.11
N TYR A 402 -14.59 -3.90 -8.56
CA TYR A 402 -15.35 -4.91 -9.30
C TYR A 402 -16.81 -4.92 -8.81
N PRO A 403 -17.79 -4.65 -9.69
CA PRO A 403 -19.16 -4.39 -9.25
C PRO A 403 -19.96 -5.66 -8.92
N SER A 404 -19.54 -6.83 -9.38
CA SER A 404 -20.24 -8.09 -9.14
C SER A 404 -19.29 -9.22 -8.70
N HIS A 405 -19.87 -10.27 -8.12
CA HIS A 405 -19.12 -11.46 -7.71
C HIS A 405 -18.55 -12.21 -8.91
N GLU A 406 -19.27 -12.23 -10.03
CA GLU A 406 -18.83 -12.86 -11.28
C GLU A 406 -17.58 -12.17 -11.81
N ILE A 407 -17.56 -10.83 -11.84
CA ILE A 407 -16.41 -10.06 -12.33
C ILE A 407 -15.21 -10.22 -11.38
N LEU A 408 -15.43 -10.20 -10.07
CA LEU A 408 -14.36 -10.47 -9.10
C LEU A 408 -13.78 -11.89 -9.28
N ARG A 409 -14.63 -12.89 -9.47
CA ARG A 409 -14.19 -14.28 -9.73
C ARG A 409 -13.39 -14.36 -11.03
N ASP A 410 -13.83 -13.66 -12.06
CA ASP A 410 -13.14 -13.61 -13.35
C ASP A 410 -11.79 -12.90 -13.22
N TYR A 411 -11.67 -11.87 -12.36
CA TYR A 411 -10.38 -11.26 -12.00
C TYR A 411 -9.43 -12.26 -11.32
N LEU A 412 -9.92 -13.00 -10.33
CA LEU A 412 -9.10 -14.01 -9.65
C LEU A 412 -8.70 -15.15 -10.61
N SER A 413 -9.61 -15.54 -11.52
CA SER A 413 -9.33 -16.52 -12.57
C SER A 413 -8.28 -16.01 -13.55
N TRP A 414 -8.34 -14.73 -13.93
CA TRP A 414 -7.31 -14.07 -14.72
C TRP A 414 -5.94 -14.13 -14.03
N ARG A 415 -5.86 -13.82 -12.73
CA ARG A 415 -4.61 -13.89 -11.96
C ARG A 415 -4.04 -15.31 -11.90
N GLN A 416 -4.89 -16.34 -11.76
CA GLN A 416 -4.45 -17.74 -11.78
C GLN A 416 -3.94 -18.20 -13.15
N VAL A 417 -4.62 -17.82 -14.23
CA VAL A 417 -4.18 -18.14 -15.60
C VAL A 417 -2.84 -17.46 -15.88
N ASP A 418 -2.71 -16.19 -15.49
CA ASP A 418 -1.46 -15.43 -15.62
C ASP A 418 -0.31 -16.08 -14.81
N CYS A 419 -0.57 -16.51 -13.57
CA CYS A 419 0.36 -17.27 -12.76
C CYS A 419 0.86 -18.53 -13.48
N HIS A 420 -0.07 -19.37 -13.93
CA HIS A 420 0.26 -20.64 -14.56
C HIS A 420 1.14 -20.44 -15.81
N ILE A 421 0.74 -19.50 -16.67
CA ILE A 421 1.42 -19.25 -17.95
C ILE A 421 2.80 -18.63 -17.72
N ASN A 422 2.90 -17.63 -16.84
CA ASN A 422 4.17 -16.96 -16.55
C ASN A 422 5.13 -17.91 -15.83
N ASN A 423 4.66 -18.72 -14.87
CA ASN A 423 5.49 -19.68 -14.17
C ASN A 423 5.99 -20.81 -15.10
N GLN A 424 5.13 -21.36 -15.95
CA GLN A 424 5.54 -22.39 -16.91
C GLN A 424 6.61 -21.85 -17.86
N TYR A 425 6.39 -20.66 -18.41
CA TYR A 425 7.35 -19.98 -19.28
C TYR A 425 8.69 -19.74 -18.58
N ASN A 426 8.67 -19.16 -17.38
CA ASN A 426 9.86 -18.88 -16.59
C ASN A 426 10.61 -20.16 -16.21
N THR A 427 9.89 -21.24 -15.89
CA THR A 427 10.49 -22.54 -15.60
C THR A 427 11.25 -23.07 -16.80
N CYS A 428 10.64 -23.06 -17.98
CA CYS A 428 11.32 -23.47 -19.22
C CYS A 428 12.55 -22.59 -19.49
N PHE A 429 12.39 -21.27 -19.35
CA PHE A 429 13.45 -20.30 -19.62
C PHE A 429 14.67 -20.56 -18.75
N TRP A 430 14.47 -20.72 -17.43
CA TRP A 430 15.59 -20.93 -16.51
C TRP A 430 16.18 -22.34 -16.60
N MET A 431 15.40 -23.36 -16.96
CA MET A 431 15.96 -24.69 -17.25
C MET A 431 16.84 -24.68 -18.50
N LEU A 432 16.44 -23.96 -19.55
CA LEU A 432 17.28 -23.76 -20.74
C LEU A 432 18.59 -23.03 -20.38
N VAL A 433 18.51 -21.96 -19.58
CA VAL A 433 19.70 -21.24 -19.12
C VAL A 433 20.62 -22.16 -18.29
N LYS A 434 20.05 -22.97 -17.39
CA LYS A 434 20.80 -23.95 -16.59
C LYS A 434 21.41 -25.08 -17.43
N SER A 435 20.84 -25.39 -18.59
CA SER A 435 21.40 -26.36 -19.55
C SER A 435 22.62 -25.82 -20.35
N GLY A 436 23.04 -24.58 -20.10
CA GLY A 436 24.19 -23.95 -20.75
C GLY A 436 23.83 -22.97 -21.87
N LYS A 437 22.55 -22.74 -22.17
CA LYS A 437 22.13 -21.74 -23.15
C LYS A 437 22.23 -20.33 -22.59
N SER A 438 22.56 -19.37 -23.44
CA SER A 438 22.46 -17.95 -23.10
C SER A 438 21.00 -17.52 -22.92
N LYS A 439 20.78 -16.40 -22.21
CA LYS A 439 19.44 -15.80 -22.04
C LYS A 439 18.76 -15.49 -23.39
N SER A 440 19.53 -15.08 -24.40
CA SER A 440 19.00 -14.78 -25.74
C SER A 440 18.58 -16.05 -26.49
N GLU A 441 19.37 -17.12 -26.40
CA GLU A 441 19.03 -18.40 -27.01
C GLU A 441 17.79 -19.01 -26.35
N ALA A 442 17.69 -18.96 -25.02
CA ALA A 442 16.51 -19.43 -24.30
C ALA A 442 15.24 -18.66 -24.71
N LEU A 443 15.34 -17.34 -24.86
CA LEU A 443 14.23 -16.49 -25.33
C LEU A 443 13.77 -16.87 -26.75
N ASN A 444 14.73 -17.04 -27.66
CA ASN A 444 14.45 -17.42 -29.05
C ASN A 444 13.85 -18.82 -29.14
N PHE A 445 14.33 -19.77 -28.33
CA PHE A 445 13.80 -21.13 -28.29
C PHE A 445 12.35 -21.17 -27.84
N LEU A 446 11.98 -20.36 -26.84
CA LEU A 446 10.61 -20.33 -26.32
C LEU A 446 9.64 -19.51 -27.15
N LYS A 447 10.11 -18.77 -28.16
CA LYS A 447 9.27 -17.91 -28.97
C LYS A 447 8.30 -18.75 -29.80
N GLY A 448 7.01 -18.47 -29.69
CA GLY A 448 5.96 -19.19 -30.43
C GLY A 448 5.57 -20.54 -29.84
N THR A 449 6.23 -20.99 -28.76
CA THR A 449 5.97 -22.31 -28.17
C THR A 449 4.60 -22.42 -27.49
N GLN A 450 3.94 -23.55 -27.71
CA GLN A 450 2.65 -23.91 -27.11
C GLN A 450 2.82 -24.57 -25.73
N THR A 451 1.73 -24.69 -24.98
CA THR A 451 1.73 -25.29 -23.63
C THR A 451 2.23 -26.73 -23.62
N GLN A 452 1.87 -27.54 -24.62
CA GLN A 452 2.31 -28.93 -24.73
C GLN A 452 3.82 -29.03 -25.00
N GLU A 453 4.33 -28.26 -25.97
CA GLU A 453 5.76 -28.21 -26.29
C GLU A 453 6.61 -27.80 -25.08
N LYS A 454 6.11 -26.85 -24.27
CA LYS A 454 6.75 -26.47 -23.00
C LYS A 454 6.79 -27.62 -22.00
N ASN A 455 5.71 -28.40 -21.85
CA ASN A 455 5.70 -29.55 -20.94
C ASN A 455 6.68 -30.63 -21.41
N GLU A 456 6.69 -30.94 -22.71
CA GLU A 456 7.64 -31.90 -23.29
C GLU A 456 9.09 -31.44 -23.11
N LEU A 457 9.37 -30.15 -23.31
CA LEU A 457 10.68 -29.55 -23.06
C LEU A 457 11.11 -29.69 -21.59
N LEU A 458 10.20 -29.42 -20.65
CA LEU A 458 10.48 -29.55 -19.21
C LEU A 458 10.79 -31.00 -18.84
N ASP A 459 10.03 -31.96 -19.36
CA ASP A 459 10.25 -33.38 -19.12
C ASP A 459 11.61 -33.83 -19.70
N GLN A 460 11.96 -33.37 -20.90
CA GLN A 460 13.25 -33.64 -21.54
C GLN A 460 14.43 -33.06 -20.75
N LEU A 461 14.34 -31.80 -20.32
CA LEU A 461 15.42 -31.12 -19.60
C LEU A 461 15.57 -31.61 -18.16
N SER A 462 14.50 -32.08 -17.53
CA SER A 462 14.52 -32.58 -16.14
C SER A 462 14.78 -34.08 -16.04
N GLY A 463 14.46 -34.86 -17.08
CA GLY A 463 14.42 -36.32 -17.03
C GLY A 463 13.23 -36.88 -16.22
N ILE A 464 12.25 -36.05 -15.86
CA ILE A 464 11.10 -36.42 -15.03
C ILE A 464 9.82 -36.26 -15.86
N SER A 465 9.01 -37.32 -15.95
CA SER A 465 7.71 -37.23 -16.62
C SER A 465 6.74 -36.35 -15.84
N ASN A 466 6.01 -35.48 -16.56
CA ASN A 466 5.09 -34.50 -16.00
C ASN A 466 5.75 -33.56 -14.98
N TYR A 467 7.00 -33.18 -15.23
CA TYR A 467 7.82 -32.40 -14.30
C TYR A 467 7.07 -31.18 -13.75
N TYR A 468 6.44 -30.40 -14.63
CA TYR A 468 5.71 -29.21 -14.23
C TYR A 468 4.59 -29.54 -13.23
N GLN A 469 3.79 -30.59 -13.48
CA GLN A 469 2.69 -30.99 -12.61
C GLN A 469 3.17 -31.47 -11.22
N THR A 470 4.39 -32.00 -11.14
CA THR A 470 4.98 -32.42 -9.86
C THR A 470 5.58 -31.27 -9.05
N SER A 471 5.76 -30.09 -9.65
CA SER A 471 6.28 -28.91 -8.94
C SER A 471 5.29 -28.40 -7.88
N ARG A 472 5.85 -27.75 -6.84
CA ARG A 472 5.08 -27.26 -5.68
C ARG A 472 3.87 -26.43 -6.14
N PRO A 473 2.66 -26.70 -5.61
CA PRO A 473 1.44 -25.99 -6.03
C PRO A 473 1.56 -24.47 -5.96
N MET A 474 2.23 -23.91 -4.95
CA MET A 474 2.41 -22.46 -4.79
C MET A 474 3.10 -21.79 -5.99
N PHE A 475 3.94 -22.52 -6.73
CA PHE A 475 4.60 -21.97 -7.92
C PHE A 475 3.64 -21.90 -9.12
N ARG A 476 2.74 -22.88 -9.24
CA ARG A 476 1.86 -23.03 -10.41
C ARG A 476 0.51 -22.36 -10.27
N HIS A 477 0.03 -22.26 -9.04
CA HIS A 477 -1.31 -21.79 -8.73
C HIS A 477 -1.29 -20.51 -7.90
N GLY A 478 -0.12 -20.06 -7.46
CA GLY A 478 0.02 -18.97 -6.49
C GLY A 478 -0.37 -19.40 -5.08
N SER A 479 -0.47 -18.43 -4.19
CA SER A 479 -0.84 -18.62 -2.79
C SER A 479 -2.15 -17.91 -2.47
N SER A 480 -3.05 -18.57 -1.74
CA SER A 480 -4.35 -18.00 -1.36
C SER A 480 -4.54 -18.01 0.14
N PHE A 481 -5.08 -16.92 0.68
CA PHE A 481 -5.34 -16.74 2.09
C PHE A 481 -6.74 -16.17 2.28
N CYS A 482 -7.47 -16.70 3.25
CA CYS A 482 -8.78 -16.21 3.63
C CYS A 482 -8.71 -15.71 5.08
N ALA A 483 -9.36 -14.59 5.39
CA ALA A 483 -9.58 -14.24 6.79
C ALA A 483 -10.44 -15.34 7.44
N GLU A 484 -10.03 -15.86 8.60
CA GLU A 484 -10.80 -16.88 9.31
C GLU A 484 -12.24 -16.38 9.50
N VAL A 485 -13.19 -17.13 8.95
CA VAL A 485 -14.59 -16.99 9.36
C VAL A 485 -14.64 -17.60 10.76
N PRO A 486 -15.09 -16.87 11.80
CA PRO A 486 -15.31 -17.49 13.10
C PRO A 486 -16.18 -18.71 12.88
N LYS A 487 -15.68 -19.91 13.22
CA LYS A 487 -16.54 -21.10 13.26
C LYS A 487 -17.71 -20.74 14.18
N ILE A 488 -18.92 -20.70 13.64
CA ILE A 488 -20.11 -20.55 14.46
C ILE A 488 -20.14 -21.82 15.32
N THR A 489 -19.69 -21.71 16.57
CA THR A 489 -19.81 -22.82 17.51
C THR A 489 -21.29 -23.05 17.76
N HIS A 490 -21.68 -24.30 18.06
CA HIS A 490 -23.06 -24.63 18.43
C HIS A 490 -23.56 -23.71 19.56
N ALA A 491 -22.67 -23.31 20.48
CA ALA A 491 -22.96 -22.35 21.54
C ALA A 491 -23.29 -20.93 21.01
N MET A 492 -22.58 -20.43 19.99
CA MET A 492 -22.87 -19.14 19.34
C MET A 492 -24.19 -19.18 18.56
N TYR A 493 -24.47 -20.29 17.88
CA TYR A 493 -25.75 -20.52 17.18
C TYR A 493 -26.94 -20.56 18.16
N ILE A 494 -26.82 -21.29 19.27
CA ILE A 494 -27.85 -21.35 20.31
C ILE A 494 -28.05 -19.99 20.99
N ARG A 495 -26.96 -19.24 21.25
CA ARG A 495 -27.04 -17.88 21.81
C ARG A 495 -27.69 -16.88 20.84
N TRP A 496 -27.46 -17.05 19.54
CA TRP A 496 -28.11 -16.27 18.47
C TRP A 496 -29.60 -16.62 18.33
N LEU A 497 -29.97 -17.91 18.31
CA LEU A 497 -31.36 -18.38 18.29
C LEU A 497 -32.16 -17.89 19.50
N ARG A 498 -31.57 -17.93 20.71
CA ARG A 498 -32.19 -17.40 21.93
C ARG A 498 -32.46 -15.89 21.84
N LYS A 499 -31.58 -15.15 21.16
CA LYS A 499 -31.71 -13.70 20.96
C LYS A 499 -32.80 -13.34 19.94
N ILE A 500 -33.02 -14.19 18.94
CA ILE A 500 -34.09 -14.04 17.93
C ILE A 500 -35.44 -14.47 18.50
N SER A 501 -35.47 -15.56 19.27
CA SER A 501 -36.68 -16.07 19.92
C SER A 501 -37.30 -15.10 20.93
N GLN A 502 -36.52 -14.15 21.47
CA GLN A 502 -37.04 -13.14 22.40
C GLN A 502 -37.67 -11.92 21.70
N HIS A 503 -37.48 -11.74 20.37
CA HIS A 503 -37.84 -10.48 19.71
C HIS A 503 -38.44 -10.54 18.30
N ALA A 504 -38.77 -11.70 17.71
CA ALA A 504 -39.25 -11.70 16.32
C ALA A 504 -40.49 -12.55 16.02
N ASN A 505 -41.47 -11.84 15.44
CA ASN A 505 -42.62 -12.31 14.68
C ASN A 505 -42.14 -13.11 13.44
N LEU A 506 -42.89 -14.15 13.06
CA LEU A 506 -42.50 -15.17 12.08
C LEU A 506 -42.13 -14.63 10.67
N SER A 507 -42.57 -13.42 10.30
CA SER A 507 -42.27 -12.80 9.00
C SER A 507 -40.85 -12.23 8.87
N LEU A 508 -40.09 -12.08 9.96
CA LEU A 508 -38.70 -11.61 9.92
C LEU A 508 -37.71 -12.73 9.57
N LEU A 509 -38.04 -13.99 9.86
CA LEU A 509 -37.16 -15.15 9.64
C LEU A 509 -36.87 -15.40 8.15
N GLU A 510 -37.81 -15.08 7.26
CA GLU A 510 -37.66 -15.24 5.82
C GLU A 510 -36.62 -14.26 5.23
N LYS A 511 -36.44 -13.10 5.86
CA LYS A 511 -35.40 -12.11 5.52
C LYS A 511 -33.99 -12.53 6.00
N TYR A 512 -33.89 -13.45 6.97
CA TYR A 512 -32.63 -13.98 7.50
C TYR A 512 -32.14 -15.24 6.77
N ARG A 513 -33.03 -15.95 6.06
CA ARG A 513 -32.68 -17.07 5.17
C ARG A 513 -31.68 -16.67 4.07
N VAL A 514 -31.70 -15.39 3.64
CA VAL A 514 -30.74 -14.80 2.70
C VAL A 514 -29.31 -14.73 3.27
N ARG A 515 -29.11 -14.63 4.60
CA ARG A 515 -27.76 -14.65 5.21
C ARG A 515 -27.19 -16.06 5.33
N GLU A 516 -28.04 -17.08 5.35
CA GLU A 516 -27.63 -18.49 5.35
C GLU A 516 -27.00 -18.87 4.01
N GLU A 517 -27.50 -18.33 2.90
CA GLU A 517 -26.86 -18.48 1.58
C GLU A 517 -25.50 -17.78 1.50
N GLU A 518 -25.33 -16.59 2.09
CA GLU A 518 -24.03 -15.89 2.17
C GLU A 518 -22.99 -16.64 3.04
N LEU A 519 -23.43 -17.30 4.12
CA LEU A 519 -22.56 -18.08 5.01
C LEU A 519 -22.23 -19.47 4.43
N CYS A 520 -23.22 -20.13 3.82
CA CYS A 520 -23.01 -21.40 3.11
C CYS A 520 -22.14 -21.21 1.86
N PHE A 521 -22.19 -20.04 1.22
CA PHE A 521 -21.28 -19.66 0.15
C PHE A 521 -19.83 -19.54 0.62
N LYS A 522 -19.55 -18.96 1.79
CA LYS A 522 -18.15 -18.87 2.30
C LYS A 522 -17.51 -20.23 2.52
N GLN A 523 -18.28 -21.22 2.97
CA GLN A 523 -17.78 -22.57 3.24
C GLN A 523 -17.74 -23.44 1.98
N LYS A 524 -18.78 -23.40 1.13
CA LYS A 524 -18.82 -24.11 -0.15
C LYS A 524 -17.87 -23.50 -1.19
N TRP A 525 -17.59 -22.20 -1.16
CA TRP A 525 -16.61 -21.57 -2.06
C TRP A 525 -15.21 -22.08 -1.73
N VAL A 526 -14.82 -22.07 -0.45
CA VAL A 526 -13.56 -22.67 0.03
C VAL A 526 -13.47 -24.15 -0.38
N GLU A 527 -14.51 -24.95 -0.13
CA GLU A 527 -14.50 -26.39 -0.47
C GLU A 527 -14.50 -26.67 -1.99
N LYS A 528 -15.27 -25.94 -2.80
CA LYS A 528 -15.36 -26.14 -4.26
C LYS A 528 -14.16 -25.55 -5.02
N TRP A 529 -13.51 -24.53 -4.46
CA TRP A 529 -12.23 -23.98 -4.92
C TRP A 529 -11.06 -24.91 -4.52
N HIS A 530 -11.09 -25.52 -3.33
CA HIS A 530 -10.10 -26.54 -2.89
C HIS A 530 -10.22 -27.88 -3.63
N PHE A 531 -11.43 -28.36 -3.91
CA PHE A 531 -11.63 -29.63 -4.63
C PHE A 531 -11.31 -29.56 -6.12
N SER A 532 -11.13 -28.34 -6.66
CA SER A 532 -10.80 -28.18 -8.07
C SER A 532 -9.32 -27.84 -8.30
N HIS A 533 -8.65 -27.01 -7.48
CA HIS A 533 -7.30 -26.49 -7.85
C HIS A 533 -6.37 -26.07 -6.68
N GLY A 534 -6.04 -26.96 -5.72
CA GLY A 534 -4.82 -26.85 -4.90
C GLY A 534 -4.99 -26.63 -3.38
N GLU A 535 -3.94 -26.99 -2.63
CA GLU A 535 -3.90 -27.03 -1.16
C GLU A 535 -3.78 -25.65 -0.49
N CYS A 536 -4.52 -25.48 0.60
CA CYS A 536 -4.37 -24.38 1.55
C CYS A 536 -3.20 -24.68 2.50
N CYS A 537 -2.24 -23.77 2.67
CA CYS A 537 -1.27 -23.86 3.76
C CYS A 537 -1.93 -23.43 5.08
N LEU A 538 -2.78 -24.30 5.64
CA LEU A 538 -3.28 -24.17 7.01
C LEU A 538 -2.22 -24.68 7.99
N GLY A 539 -1.74 -23.80 8.86
CA GLY A 539 -1.10 -24.21 10.10
C GLY A 539 -2.11 -24.96 10.99
N ARG A 540 -1.76 -26.20 11.32
CA ARG A 540 -2.47 -27.21 12.17
C ARG A 540 -3.65 -27.97 11.54
N VAL A 541 -3.28 -29.18 11.11
CA VAL A 541 -4.06 -30.35 10.71
C VAL A 541 -5.20 -30.69 11.68
N LEU A 542 -6.41 -30.95 11.15
CA LEU A 542 -7.34 -31.99 11.63
C LEU A 542 -8.21 -32.49 10.45
N ARG A 543 -8.03 -33.77 10.06
CA ARG A 543 -8.82 -34.49 9.04
C ARG A 543 -10.23 -34.80 9.58
N PHE A 544 -11.25 -34.76 8.72
CA PHE A 544 -12.48 -35.54 8.90
C PHE A 544 -12.93 -36.18 7.57
N ASP A 545 -13.34 -37.44 7.67
CA ASP A 545 -13.68 -38.39 6.60
C ASP A 545 -15.10 -38.11 6.05
N LEU A 546 -15.24 -37.99 4.73
CA LEU A 546 -16.51 -37.74 4.04
C LEU A 546 -17.15 -39.07 3.63
N ARG A 547 -17.74 -39.78 4.58
CA ARG A 547 -18.72 -40.84 4.33
C ARG A 547 -19.90 -40.66 5.26
N GLU A 548 -20.77 -39.70 4.96
CA GLU A 548 -22.17 -39.66 5.40
C GLU A 548 -22.73 -38.29 5.00
N CYS A 549 -23.38 -38.22 3.84
CA CYS A 549 -24.45 -37.26 3.52
C CYS A 549 -24.98 -37.61 2.11
N CYS A 550 -25.55 -38.81 1.98
CA CYS A 550 -26.55 -39.08 0.95
C CYS A 550 -27.94 -38.75 1.50
N PHE A 551 -28.91 -38.61 0.58
CA PHE A 551 -30.38 -38.66 0.71
C PHE A 551 -31.13 -37.34 0.42
N PRO A 552 -32.39 -37.41 -0.10
CA PRO A 552 -32.77 -38.00 -1.38
C PRO A 552 -33.72 -37.09 -2.21
N SER A 553 -33.81 -37.37 -3.50
CA SER A 553 -34.81 -36.85 -4.44
C SER A 553 -36.25 -37.15 -4.00
N HIS A 554 -37.13 -36.14 -3.97
CA HIS A 554 -38.58 -36.32 -4.05
C HIS A 554 -39.20 -35.29 -4.99
N ALA A 555 -39.65 -35.78 -6.14
CA ALA A 555 -40.60 -35.09 -7.02
C ALA A 555 -42.00 -35.15 -6.40
N ARG A 556 -42.79 -34.08 -6.54
CA ARG A 556 -44.25 -34.16 -6.49
C ARG A 556 -44.88 -33.22 -7.51
N HIS A 557 -45.61 -33.83 -8.43
CA HIS A 557 -46.54 -33.23 -9.38
C HIS A 557 -47.63 -32.42 -8.67
N ALA A 558 -48.04 -31.30 -9.26
CA ALA A 558 -49.41 -30.83 -9.21
C ALA A 558 -49.78 -30.26 -10.59
N ARG A 559 -50.71 -30.94 -11.26
CA ARG A 559 -51.40 -30.49 -12.47
C ARG A 559 -52.37 -29.37 -12.10
N VAL A 560 -52.47 -28.37 -12.96
CA VAL A 560 -53.69 -27.59 -13.16
C VAL A 560 -53.92 -27.49 -14.66
N ASP A 561 -54.92 -28.24 -15.15
CA ASP A 561 -55.48 -28.11 -16.48
C ASP A 561 -56.34 -26.84 -16.56
N GLY A 562 -56.27 -26.13 -17.68
CA GLY A 562 -57.05 -24.93 -17.94
C GLY A 562 -57.00 -24.52 -19.41
N TYR A 563 -57.85 -25.18 -20.19
CA TYR A 563 -58.32 -24.93 -21.56
C TYR A 563 -58.00 -23.58 -22.22
N GLY A 564 -57.58 -23.66 -23.50
CA GLY A 564 -57.65 -22.55 -24.45
C GLY A 564 -56.78 -22.72 -25.70
N LYS A 565 -57.07 -23.72 -26.55
CA LYS A 565 -56.54 -23.81 -27.93
C LYS A 565 -57.51 -23.13 -28.90
N VAL A 566 -57.00 -22.17 -29.67
CA VAL A 566 -57.39 -21.85 -31.06
C VAL A 566 -56.04 -21.42 -31.69
N GLY A 567 -55.31 -22.21 -32.49
CA GLY A 567 -55.63 -22.62 -33.85
C GLY A 567 -55.51 -21.40 -34.77
N GLY A 568 -54.59 -21.25 -35.73
CA GLY A 568 -53.61 -22.09 -36.38
C GLY A 568 -53.33 -21.45 -37.75
N GLN A 569 -52.09 -21.54 -38.23
CA GLN A 569 -51.63 -21.27 -39.61
C GLN A 569 -51.79 -19.81 -40.08
N GLY A 570 -50.76 -19.09 -40.54
CA GLY A 570 -49.58 -19.48 -41.28
C GLY A 570 -49.65 -18.73 -42.59
N GLU A 571 -48.85 -17.68 -42.79
CA GLU A 571 -48.60 -17.15 -44.13
C GLU A 571 -47.30 -16.33 -44.18
N THR A 572 -46.60 -16.56 -45.27
CA THR A 572 -45.32 -16.06 -45.74
C THR A 572 -45.38 -14.58 -46.16
N GLY A 573 -44.30 -13.82 -45.98
CA GLY A 573 -44.19 -12.50 -46.61
C GLY A 573 -42.89 -11.79 -46.27
N GLY A 574 -42.06 -11.56 -47.28
CA GLY A 574 -40.70 -11.05 -47.11
C GLY A 574 -40.56 -9.57 -46.78
N GLY A 575 -39.35 -9.22 -46.33
CA GLY A 575 -38.65 -8.07 -46.86
C GLY A 575 -38.46 -6.87 -45.92
N PRO A 576 -37.31 -6.17 -46.01
CA PRO A 576 -36.72 -5.38 -44.93
C PRO A 576 -36.98 -3.88 -45.10
N TYR A 577 -36.94 -3.10 -44.00
CA TYR A 577 -36.59 -1.67 -44.11
C TYR A 577 -35.80 -1.19 -42.90
N GLU A 578 -34.64 -0.63 -43.23
CA GLU A 578 -33.83 0.28 -42.43
C GLU A 578 -34.65 1.47 -41.92
N LYS A 579 -34.47 1.83 -40.65
CA LYS A 579 -33.85 3.08 -40.20
C LYS A 579 -33.68 3.12 -38.69
#